data_AF-A0A482Z0I4-F1
#
_entry.id   AF-A0A482Z0I4-F1
#
_cell.length_a   1.000
_cell.length_b   1.000
_cell.length_c   1.000
_cell.angle_alpha   90.00
_cell.angle_beta   90.00
_cell.angle_gamma   90.00
#
_symmetry.space_group_name_H-M   'P 1'
#
loop_
_entity.id
_entity.type
_entity.pdbx_description
1 polymer ?
#
loop_
_entity_poly.entity_id
_entity_poly.type
_entity_poly.pdbx_seq_one_letter_code
_entity_poly.pdbx_strand_id
1 'polypeptide(L)'
;MKSVILINGKKQSKLSVFNRLVQFGDGLFETCMVKDGKLILAQQHFARLDKGSQRLHINPIKQSVWLKDIAKAVSLSKLNHAVVKIILSRGETSRGYGFDRNIKPTRIVIVSEMPDLASNYSLGLCASGYATNQLLAEIKHCNRLEQILARTNLNTQECLMLDPQGQVISVSQGNVFAFKNGVLLTPSLDVCGIEGTRRQAVIGLAKKLNISVEVCSLSMEELLSCDEIFITNSVIGIKPVHQVNEQNFSQYSLTEKLSNNFDKYLSKRKNSIPLRLKKGFVKFGLLLALGLILAWSFWANNINTVKATIYELPKGATIYSTANDLKRYGLVNSSLFVLWSAKLSGADAQLKSGYYDVSPGMGVWQLLKDFSTANVATRNISLIEGRTVREYYQLLSNNKALTNKYSLDKTLENSIAEVPYEASFWPDTYQINYGDSVVSVLDRAHVILQEKLDSAWKGRVKNHPLSSANQALILASLIERETANSAEKSKISGVFINRLKKNMRLQTDPTVVYALGDAYTGKLSKKDLWVKSPYNTYRNKGLPPGPIGSVGQDSLTAAMHPLKTEYLFFVAKKDGSHAFAKTYKQHLTNIKKHLK
;
A
#
# COMPACT_ATOMS: atom_id res chain seq x y z
N MET A 1 10.50 47.48 16.27
CA MET A 1 10.13 46.72 15.06
C MET A 1 10.95 45.43 15.00
N LYS A 2 10.33 44.25 14.82
CA LYS A 2 11.06 42.97 14.82
C LYS A 2 11.61 42.67 13.42
N SER A 3 12.77 43.23 13.08
CA SER A 3 13.54 42.75 11.93
C SER A 3 13.90 41.29 12.12
N VAL A 4 13.78 40.48 11.06
CA VAL A 4 14.21 39.08 11.10
C VAL A 4 15.62 39.01 10.55
N ILE A 5 16.55 38.53 11.39
CA ILE A 5 17.96 38.37 11.03
C ILE A 5 18.30 36.88 11.04
N LEU A 6 18.87 36.41 9.94
CA LEU A 6 19.53 35.11 9.86
C LEU A 6 21.03 35.31 9.62
N ILE A 7 21.87 34.64 10.40
CA ILE A 7 23.31 34.52 10.15
C ILE A 7 23.61 33.05 9.91
N ASN A 8 24.19 32.73 8.76
CA ASN A 8 24.45 31.37 8.28
C ASN A 8 23.20 30.45 8.37
N GLY A 9 22.04 31.00 8.02
CA GLY A 9 20.74 30.30 8.03
C GLY A 9 20.09 30.11 9.41
N LYS A 10 20.73 30.54 10.49
CA LYS A 10 20.22 30.48 11.87
C LYS A 10 19.70 31.85 12.31
N LYS A 11 18.57 31.89 13.03
CA LYS A 11 17.99 33.14 13.55
C LYS A 11 18.83 33.64 14.72
N GLN A 12 19.52 34.76 14.53
CA GLN A 12 20.36 35.40 15.53
C GLN A 12 20.70 36.83 15.09
N SER A 13 21.11 37.68 16.03
CA SER A 13 21.45 39.09 15.78
C SER A 13 22.89 39.45 16.12
N LYS A 14 23.65 38.53 16.73
CA LYS A 14 25.04 38.76 17.16
C LYS A 14 26.00 38.22 16.10
N LEU A 15 26.98 39.03 15.71
CA LEU A 15 28.08 38.65 14.85
C LEU A 15 29.38 38.68 15.68
N SER A 16 30.29 37.75 15.41
CA SER A 16 31.61 37.72 16.06
C SER A 16 32.38 39.02 15.79
N VAL A 17 33.04 39.57 16.81
CA VAL A 17 33.95 40.71 16.63
C VAL A 17 35.15 40.36 15.76
N PHE A 18 35.52 39.08 15.67
CA PHE A 18 36.58 38.59 14.78
C PHE A 18 36.13 38.44 13.32
N ASN A 19 34.86 38.72 13.03
CA ASN A 19 34.38 38.75 11.66
C ASN A 19 34.99 39.93 10.91
N ARG A 20 35.57 39.66 9.74
CA ARG A 20 36.28 40.67 8.93
C ARG A 20 35.37 41.78 8.42
N LEU A 21 34.06 41.54 8.35
CA LEU A 21 33.09 42.61 8.10
C LEU A 21 33.16 43.70 9.17
N VAL A 22 33.27 43.31 10.44
CA VAL A 22 33.32 44.23 11.59
C VAL A 22 34.67 44.96 11.64
N GLN A 23 35.75 44.24 11.35
CA GLN A 23 37.11 44.78 11.44
C GLN A 23 37.46 45.72 10.27
N PHE A 24 37.05 45.38 9.04
CA PHE A 24 37.60 45.98 7.82
C PHE A 24 36.56 46.34 6.76
N GLY A 25 35.26 46.12 7.02
CA GLY A 25 34.26 46.21 5.96
C GLY A 25 34.48 45.20 4.82
N ASP A 26 35.19 44.10 5.08
CA ASP A 26 35.57 43.07 4.10
C ASP A 26 34.37 42.16 3.77
N GLY A 27 33.54 42.67 2.87
CA GLY A 27 32.33 42.04 2.44
C GLY A 27 31.58 42.83 1.38
N LEU A 28 30.47 42.25 0.95
CA LEU A 28 29.55 42.77 -0.06
C LEU A 28 28.14 42.76 0.52
N PHE A 29 27.27 43.61 0.00
CA PHE A 29 25.86 43.54 0.36
C PHE A 29 24.94 43.86 -0.81
N GLU A 30 23.73 43.33 -0.72
CA GLU A 30 22.63 43.62 -1.63
C GLU A 30 21.43 44.05 -0.81
N THR A 31 20.63 44.98 -1.36
CA THR A 31 19.35 45.38 -0.79
C THR A 31 18.29 45.09 -1.84
N CYS A 32 17.57 43.99 -1.64
CA CYS A 32 16.57 43.47 -2.55
C CYS A 32 15.16 43.87 -2.10
N MET A 33 14.21 43.85 -3.03
CA MET A 33 12.79 44.06 -2.73
C MET A 33 12.04 42.73 -2.87
N VAL A 34 11.17 42.45 -1.91
CA VAL A 34 10.14 41.42 -2.01
C VAL A 34 8.80 42.11 -2.24
N LYS A 35 8.12 41.77 -3.34
CA LYS A 35 6.78 42.26 -3.70
C LYS A 35 5.88 41.07 -3.94
N ASP A 36 4.71 41.02 -3.29
CA ASP A 36 3.78 39.89 -3.34
C ASP A 36 4.43 38.51 -3.11
N GLY A 37 5.38 38.44 -2.15
CA GLY A 37 6.10 37.21 -1.84
C GLY A 37 7.09 36.73 -2.91
N LYS A 38 7.43 37.59 -3.88
CA LYS A 38 8.44 37.33 -4.91
C LYS A 38 9.65 38.23 -4.73
N LEU A 39 10.85 37.66 -4.80
CA LEU A 39 12.10 38.41 -4.82
C LEU A 39 12.29 39.06 -6.19
N ILE A 40 12.33 40.38 -6.24
CA ILE A 40 12.38 41.17 -7.47
C ILE A 40 13.84 41.35 -7.93
N LEU A 41 14.07 41.24 -9.25
CA LEU A 41 15.39 41.35 -9.89
C LEU A 41 16.46 40.44 -9.26
N ALA A 42 16.05 39.25 -8.82
CA ALA A 42 16.93 38.32 -8.10
C ALA A 42 18.19 37.98 -8.92
N GLN A 43 18.06 37.78 -10.23
CA GLN A 43 19.19 37.48 -11.11
C GLN A 43 20.22 38.60 -11.14
N GLN A 44 19.78 39.86 -11.24
CA GLN A 44 20.67 41.02 -11.24
C GLN A 44 21.38 41.19 -9.89
N HIS A 45 20.65 41.00 -8.79
CA HIS A 45 21.23 41.05 -7.44
C HIS A 45 22.30 39.99 -7.23
N PHE A 46 22.05 38.74 -7.61
CA PHE A 46 23.05 37.68 -7.49
C PHE A 46 24.22 37.86 -8.45
N ALA A 47 23.99 38.29 -9.69
CA ALA A 47 25.06 38.57 -10.63
C ALA A 47 26.03 39.67 -10.13
N ARG A 48 25.51 40.74 -9.51
CA ARG A 48 26.35 41.78 -8.92
C ARG A 48 27.09 41.31 -7.66
N LEU A 49 26.42 40.52 -6.81
CA LEU A 49 27.08 39.91 -5.65
C LEU A 49 28.21 38.98 -6.09
N ASP A 50 28.02 38.20 -7.16
CA ASP A 50 29.03 37.31 -7.72
C ASP A 50 30.18 38.10 -8.36
N LYS A 51 29.89 39.17 -9.12
CA LYS A 51 30.91 40.11 -9.65
C LYS A 51 31.78 40.66 -8.53
N GLY A 52 31.17 41.13 -7.44
CA GLY A 52 31.88 41.60 -6.25
C GLY A 52 32.69 40.50 -5.57
N SER A 53 32.13 39.29 -5.47
CA SER A 53 32.80 38.16 -4.79
C SER A 53 34.03 37.72 -5.54
N GLN A 54 33.96 37.68 -6.88
CA GLN A 54 35.10 37.42 -7.75
C GLN A 54 36.17 38.52 -7.60
N ARG A 55 35.76 39.80 -7.67
CA ARG A 55 36.68 40.96 -7.56
C ARG A 55 37.41 41.02 -6.22
N LEU A 56 36.72 40.69 -5.12
CA LEU A 56 37.31 40.68 -3.79
C LEU A 56 37.87 39.30 -3.40
N HIS A 57 37.83 38.31 -4.28
CA HIS A 57 38.23 36.92 -3.99
C HIS A 57 37.56 36.33 -2.75
N ILE A 58 36.28 36.65 -2.51
CA ILE A 58 35.46 36.05 -1.45
C ILE A 58 34.88 34.74 -1.99
N ASN A 59 35.00 33.66 -1.21
CA ASN A 59 34.48 32.35 -1.61
C ASN A 59 32.98 32.44 -1.95
N PRO A 60 32.55 31.96 -3.14
CA PRO A 60 31.19 32.17 -3.61
C PRO A 60 30.17 31.32 -2.85
N ILE A 61 28.94 31.79 -2.80
CA ILE A 61 27.80 31.07 -2.22
C ILE A 61 26.81 30.71 -3.32
N LYS A 62 26.44 29.43 -3.42
CA LYS A 62 25.42 28.98 -4.37
C LYS A 62 24.11 29.76 -4.17
N GLN A 63 23.54 30.24 -5.27
CA GLN A 63 22.27 30.99 -5.28
C GLN A 63 21.13 30.25 -4.54
N SER A 64 21.04 28.93 -4.66
CA SER A 64 20.03 28.11 -3.97
C SER A 64 20.09 28.25 -2.44
N VAL A 65 21.28 28.48 -1.89
CA VAL A 65 21.48 28.68 -0.45
C VAL A 65 20.98 30.05 -0.03
N TRP A 66 21.28 31.10 -0.80
CA TRP A 66 20.71 32.43 -0.57
C TRP A 66 19.19 32.42 -0.64
N LEU A 67 18.62 31.78 -1.67
CA LEU A 67 17.16 31.68 -1.82
C LEU A 67 16.52 30.95 -0.63
N LYS A 68 17.15 29.90 -0.12
CA LYS A 68 16.68 29.19 1.09
C LYS A 68 16.70 30.10 2.32
N ASP A 69 17.80 30.83 2.55
CA ASP A 69 17.93 31.73 3.70
C ASP A 69 16.95 32.91 3.59
N ILE A 70 16.81 33.53 2.41
CA ILE A 70 15.84 34.60 2.14
C ILE A 70 14.40 34.12 2.33
N ALA A 71 14.02 32.99 1.72
CA ALA A 71 12.68 32.43 1.86
C ALA A 71 12.34 32.11 3.32
N LYS A 72 13.30 31.56 4.07
CA LYS A 72 13.15 31.31 5.51
C LYS A 72 12.95 32.61 6.29
N ALA A 73 13.77 33.63 6.05
CA ALA A 73 13.68 34.91 6.75
C ALA A 73 12.36 35.63 6.47
N VAL A 74 11.92 35.67 5.20
CA VAL A 74 10.63 36.25 4.78
C VAL A 74 9.44 35.47 5.33
N SER A 75 9.54 34.13 5.40
CA SER A 75 8.50 33.32 6.05
C SER A 75 8.40 33.62 7.55
N LEU A 76 9.52 33.86 8.23
CA LEU A 76 9.55 34.19 9.65
C LEU A 76 9.07 35.61 9.95
N SER A 77 9.28 36.57 9.03
CA SER A 77 8.80 37.95 9.20
C SER A 77 7.30 38.08 8.96
N LYS A 78 6.70 37.12 8.25
CA LYS A 78 5.29 37.13 7.77
C LYS A 78 4.98 38.28 6.80
N LEU A 79 5.97 39.03 6.35
CA LEU A 79 5.80 40.10 5.37
C LEU A 79 5.64 39.53 3.96
N ASN A 80 4.73 40.10 3.18
CA ASN A 80 4.59 39.83 1.74
C ASN A 80 5.22 40.94 0.88
N HIS A 81 5.41 42.13 1.46
CA HIS A 81 6.10 43.28 0.91
C HIS A 81 7.21 43.67 1.90
N ALA A 82 8.47 43.63 1.48
CA ALA A 82 9.59 43.80 2.40
C ALA A 82 10.88 44.22 1.69
N VAL A 83 11.78 44.83 2.46
CA VAL A 83 13.17 45.01 2.08
C VAL A 83 13.98 43.83 2.63
N VAL A 84 14.80 43.22 1.78
CA VAL A 84 15.69 42.12 2.15
C VAL A 84 17.12 42.55 1.90
N LYS A 85 17.86 42.82 2.97
CA LYS A 85 19.30 43.07 2.89
C LYS A 85 20.05 41.75 3.07
N ILE A 86 20.90 41.39 2.11
CA ILE A 86 21.84 40.28 2.27
C ILE A 86 23.26 40.83 2.37
N ILE A 87 24.09 40.26 3.23
CA ILE A 87 25.49 40.65 3.41
C ILE A 87 26.34 39.38 3.36
N LEU A 88 27.39 39.42 2.54
CA LEU A 88 28.40 38.37 2.42
C LEU A 88 29.72 38.92 2.96
N SER A 89 30.18 38.38 4.08
CA SER A 89 31.53 38.65 4.59
C SER A 89 32.48 37.54 4.22
N ARG A 90 33.78 37.86 4.07
CA ARG A 90 34.84 36.87 3.90
C ARG A 90 34.88 35.83 5.03
N GLY A 91 34.49 36.18 6.25
CA GLY A 91 34.46 35.26 7.40
C GLY A 91 35.21 35.82 8.60
N GLU A 92 35.66 34.93 9.48
CA GLU A 92 36.35 35.30 10.72
C GLU A 92 37.86 35.04 10.63
N THR A 93 38.67 35.96 11.19
CA THR A 93 40.13 35.84 11.32
C THR A 93 40.60 36.45 12.65
N SER A 94 41.78 36.07 13.13
CA SER A 94 42.32 36.59 14.40
C SER A 94 42.75 38.06 14.31
N ARG A 95 43.79 38.38 13.51
CA ARG A 95 44.32 39.76 13.34
C ARG A 95 44.95 39.97 11.96
N GLY A 96 45.06 41.23 11.56
CA GLY A 96 45.77 41.67 10.36
C GLY A 96 44.97 41.52 9.05
N TYR A 97 45.57 42.00 7.96
CA TYR A 97 44.91 42.01 6.65
C TYR A 97 44.94 40.67 5.92
N GLY A 98 45.92 39.80 6.21
CA GLY A 98 46.02 38.45 5.65
C GLY A 98 44.89 37.51 6.09
N PHE A 99 44.62 36.49 5.28
CA PHE A 99 43.60 35.47 5.55
C PHE A 99 43.92 34.14 4.85
N ASP A 100 43.36 33.05 5.39
CA ASP A 100 43.41 31.72 4.77
C ASP A 100 42.47 31.68 3.54
N ARG A 101 42.93 31.08 2.43
CA ARG A 101 42.11 30.91 1.21
C ARG A 101 40.85 30.07 1.44
N ASN A 102 40.89 29.13 2.41
CA ASN A 102 39.77 28.28 2.80
C ASN A 102 38.83 28.93 3.82
N ILE A 103 39.00 30.22 4.12
CA ILE A 103 38.11 30.96 5.01
C ILE A 103 36.65 30.80 4.58
N LYS A 104 35.80 30.47 5.55
CA LYS A 104 34.37 30.25 5.30
C LYS A 104 33.63 31.59 5.34
N PRO A 105 32.95 32.00 4.26
CA PRO A 105 32.17 33.23 4.25
C PRO A 105 31.04 33.20 5.27
N THR A 106 30.72 34.37 5.80
CA THR A 106 29.54 34.56 6.65
C THR A 106 28.41 35.19 5.84
N ARG A 107 27.25 34.55 5.87
CA ARG A 107 26.04 35.02 5.19
C ARG A 107 25.09 35.64 6.20
N ILE A 108 24.61 36.84 5.91
CA ILE A 108 23.63 37.53 6.76
C ILE A 108 22.44 37.88 5.88
N VAL A 109 21.22 37.63 6.37
CA VAL A 109 19.96 38.03 5.74
C VAL A 109 19.17 38.82 6.76
N ILE A 110 18.78 40.04 6.41
CA ILE A 110 17.98 40.95 7.23
C ILE A 110 16.70 41.24 6.46
N VAL A 111 15.55 41.01 7.07
CA VAL A 111 14.24 41.37 6.53
C VAL A 111 13.63 42.47 7.36
N SER A 112 13.25 43.56 6.70
CA SER A 112 12.60 44.73 7.30
C SER A 112 11.38 45.16 6.48
N GLU A 113 10.56 46.01 7.08
CA GLU A 113 9.42 46.63 6.43
C GLU A 113 9.87 47.56 5.29
N MET A 114 8.95 47.86 4.38
CA MET A 114 9.17 48.85 3.34
C MET A 114 9.15 50.25 3.98
N PRO A 115 10.12 51.13 3.67
CA PRO A 115 10.06 52.51 4.11
C PRO A 115 8.97 53.28 3.34
N ASP A 116 8.48 54.35 3.93
CA ASP A 116 7.70 55.35 3.20
C ASP A 116 8.62 56.11 2.24
N LEU A 117 8.20 56.24 0.98
CA LEU A 117 9.01 56.80 -0.10
C LEU A 117 8.30 58.02 -0.69
N ALA A 118 9.07 59.08 -0.93
CA ALA A 118 8.57 60.27 -1.59
C ALA A 118 8.17 60.00 -3.04
N SER A 119 7.27 60.84 -3.57
CA SER A 119 6.86 60.83 -4.97
C SER A 119 7.95 61.42 -5.88
N ASN A 120 8.60 62.48 -5.44
CA ASN A 120 9.72 63.17 -6.09
C ASN A 120 10.81 63.51 -5.07
N TYR A 121 12.00 63.90 -5.56
CA TYR A 121 13.17 64.16 -4.73
C TYR A 121 13.80 65.53 -5.03
N SER A 122 14.19 66.26 -4.00
CA SER A 122 15.11 67.40 -4.09
C SER A 122 16.55 66.91 -3.85
N LEU A 123 17.50 67.35 -4.67
CA LEU A 123 18.92 67.02 -4.53
C LEU A 123 19.73 68.25 -4.11
N GLY A 124 20.58 68.09 -3.10
CA GLY A 124 21.67 69.01 -2.79
C GLY A 124 23.01 68.49 -3.30
N LEU A 125 24.08 69.26 -3.12
CA LEU A 125 25.44 68.77 -3.31
C LEU A 125 25.97 68.17 -2.00
N CYS A 126 26.53 66.95 -2.04
CA CYS A 126 27.10 66.34 -0.83
C CYS A 126 28.41 67.05 -0.45
N ALA A 127 28.67 67.21 0.86
CA ALA A 127 29.93 67.77 1.38
C ALA A 127 31.16 66.86 1.12
N SER A 128 30.92 65.58 0.80
CA SER A 128 31.95 64.62 0.40
C SER A 128 31.44 63.74 -0.74
N GLY A 129 32.34 63.44 -1.68
CA GLY A 129 32.09 62.61 -2.86
C GLY A 129 32.72 61.22 -2.75
N TYR A 130 33.02 60.61 -3.89
CA TYR A 130 33.76 59.37 -3.99
C TYR A 130 35.26 59.62 -4.11
N ALA A 131 36.07 58.74 -3.51
CA ALA A 131 37.44 58.55 -3.93
C ALA A 131 37.50 57.60 -5.16
N THR A 132 38.47 57.81 -6.04
CA THR A 132 38.69 56.93 -7.20
C THR A 132 39.38 55.64 -6.77
N ASN A 133 38.75 54.50 -7.05
CA ASN A 133 39.34 53.19 -6.87
C ASN A 133 38.70 52.17 -7.82
N GLN A 134 39.34 51.95 -8.98
CA GLN A 134 38.86 51.03 -10.02
C GLN A 134 38.70 49.58 -9.53
N LEU A 135 39.46 49.17 -8.51
CA LEU A 135 39.35 47.82 -7.93
C LEU A 135 38.02 47.63 -7.20
N LEU A 136 37.44 48.71 -6.66
CA LEU A 136 36.21 48.73 -5.90
C LEU A 136 35.02 49.36 -6.65
N ALA A 137 35.28 49.99 -7.79
CA ALA A 137 34.27 50.56 -8.66
C ALA A 137 33.24 49.50 -9.11
N GLU A 138 32.01 49.94 -9.33
CA GLU A 138 30.85 49.17 -9.77
C GLU A 138 30.30 48.13 -8.76
N ILE A 139 31.09 47.67 -7.80
CA ILE A 139 30.69 46.61 -6.84
C ILE A 139 30.11 47.20 -5.55
N LYS A 140 29.18 46.48 -4.92
CA LYS A 140 28.48 46.93 -3.71
C LYS A 140 29.14 46.41 -2.42
N HIS A 141 30.39 46.83 -2.18
CA HIS A 141 31.19 46.45 -1.01
C HIS A 141 30.71 47.11 0.29
N CYS A 142 31.13 46.61 1.46
CA CYS A 142 30.68 47.09 2.76
C CYS A 142 31.41 48.34 3.29
N ASN A 143 32.52 48.76 2.68
CA ASN A 143 33.15 50.07 2.96
C ASN A 143 32.26 51.22 2.43
N ARG A 144 31.38 51.76 3.29
CA ARG A 144 30.35 52.75 2.93
C ARG A 144 30.48 54.07 3.69
N LEU A 145 31.65 54.36 4.23
CA LEU A 145 31.87 55.56 5.04
C LEU A 145 31.71 56.84 4.21
N GLU A 146 32.10 56.84 2.93
CA GLU A 146 31.85 57.94 2.00
C GLU A 146 30.37 58.31 1.93
N GLN A 147 29.48 57.32 1.81
CA GLN A 147 28.04 57.55 1.75
C GLN A 147 27.47 58.00 3.12
N ILE A 148 28.10 57.61 4.23
CA ILE A 148 27.73 58.11 5.56
C ILE A 148 28.11 59.60 5.67
N LEU A 149 29.35 59.96 5.31
CA LEU A 149 29.86 61.33 5.36
C LEU A 149 29.08 62.26 4.44
N ALA A 150 28.73 61.80 3.24
CA ALA A 150 27.88 62.53 2.29
C ALA A 150 26.51 62.93 2.88
N ARG A 151 26.03 62.17 3.87
CA ARG A 151 24.70 62.34 4.48
C ARG A 151 24.72 63.08 5.82
N THR A 152 25.88 63.35 6.42
CA THR A 152 25.98 63.92 7.78
C THR A 152 25.28 65.28 7.92
N ASN A 153 25.26 66.10 6.87
CA ASN A 153 24.66 67.44 6.85
C ASN A 153 23.60 67.59 5.74
N LEU A 154 22.87 66.53 5.44
CA LEU A 154 21.92 66.50 4.35
C LEU A 154 20.64 67.27 4.70
N ASN A 155 20.43 68.42 4.06
CA ASN A 155 19.23 69.27 4.24
C ASN A 155 18.14 69.01 3.19
N THR A 156 18.43 68.19 2.20
CA THR A 156 17.54 67.79 1.10
C THR A 156 17.14 66.32 1.22
N GLN A 157 16.22 65.82 0.40
CA GLN A 157 15.83 64.40 0.43
C GLN A 157 16.94 63.44 -0.05
N GLU A 158 17.81 63.90 -0.94
CA GLU A 158 19.04 63.24 -1.35
C GLU A 158 20.14 64.24 -1.72
N CYS A 159 21.37 63.78 -1.96
CA CYS A 159 22.44 64.60 -2.50
C CYS A 159 23.23 63.90 -3.61
N LEU A 160 23.77 64.70 -4.53
CA LEU A 160 24.67 64.29 -5.59
C LEU A 160 26.08 64.08 -5.03
N MET A 161 26.64 62.91 -5.31
CA MET A 161 28.02 62.55 -5.01
C MET A 161 28.86 62.67 -6.28
N LEU A 162 29.92 63.48 -6.20
CA LEU A 162 30.88 63.70 -7.28
C LEU A 162 32.15 62.87 -7.09
N ASP A 163 32.94 62.71 -8.15
CA ASP A 163 34.33 62.25 -8.06
C ASP A 163 35.30 63.42 -7.74
N PRO A 164 36.61 63.16 -7.56
CA PRO A 164 37.59 64.21 -7.31
C PRO A 164 37.79 65.19 -8.46
N GLN A 165 37.31 64.87 -9.67
CA GLN A 165 37.32 65.73 -10.85
C GLN A 165 36.05 66.57 -10.96
N GLY A 166 35.14 66.49 -9.99
CA GLY A 166 33.88 67.22 -9.98
C GLY A 166 32.81 66.64 -10.90
N GLN A 167 32.99 65.43 -11.41
CA GLN A 167 32.03 64.76 -12.27
C GLN A 167 30.96 64.06 -11.42
N VAL A 168 29.71 64.10 -11.88
CA VAL A 168 28.57 63.45 -11.22
C VAL A 168 28.72 61.94 -11.35
N ILE A 169 28.60 61.22 -10.23
CA ILE A 169 28.70 59.75 -10.21
C ILE A 169 27.36 59.12 -9.84
N SER A 170 26.78 59.54 -8.72
CA SER A 170 25.56 58.96 -8.20
C SER A 170 24.89 59.89 -7.20
N VAL A 171 23.78 59.46 -6.61
CA VAL A 171 23.32 60.04 -5.34
C VAL A 171 23.78 59.15 -4.16
N SER A 172 23.73 59.63 -2.91
CA SER A 172 24.25 58.90 -1.75
C SER A 172 23.73 57.46 -1.58
N GLN A 173 22.49 57.18 -2.02
CA GLN A 173 21.87 55.86 -1.94
C GLN A 173 21.23 55.39 -3.25
N GLY A 174 21.71 55.80 -4.41
CA GLY A 174 21.16 55.39 -5.70
C GLY A 174 21.97 55.87 -6.89
N ASN A 175 21.56 55.50 -8.09
CA ASN A 175 22.13 56.03 -9.33
C ASN A 175 21.28 57.20 -9.83
N VAL A 176 21.89 58.06 -10.63
CA VAL A 176 21.23 59.19 -11.29
C VAL A 176 21.20 58.97 -12.79
N PHE A 177 20.13 59.44 -13.40
CA PHE A 177 19.94 59.54 -14.85
C PHE A 177 19.48 60.95 -15.18
N ALA A 178 19.83 61.41 -16.37
CA ALA A 178 19.36 62.65 -16.92
C ALA A 178 18.91 62.43 -18.37
N PHE A 179 18.00 63.26 -18.86
CA PHE A 179 17.52 63.19 -20.22
C PHE A 179 17.75 64.52 -20.92
N LYS A 180 18.37 64.48 -22.10
CA LYS A 180 18.63 65.66 -22.90
C LYS A 180 18.53 65.32 -24.38
N ASN A 181 17.79 66.11 -25.14
CA ASN A 181 17.73 65.99 -26.61
C ASN A 181 17.44 64.56 -27.13
N GLY A 182 16.55 63.80 -26.47
CA GLY A 182 16.22 62.44 -26.92
C GLY A 182 17.16 61.34 -26.41
N VAL A 183 18.21 61.70 -25.67
CA VAL A 183 19.21 60.76 -25.15
C VAL A 183 19.12 60.66 -23.63
N LEU A 184 19.05 59.42 -23.13
CA LEU A 184 19.11 59.11 -21.71
C LEU A 184 20.57 58.96 -21.27
N LEU A 185 21.05 59.90 -20.48
CA LEU A 185 22.40 59.96 -19.95
C LEU A 185 22.47 59.32 -18.56
N THR A 186 23.56 58.63 -18.26
CA THR A 186 23.89 58.21 -16.90
C THR A 186 25.41 58.17 -16.72
N PRO A 187 25.93 58.55 -15.54
CA PRO A 187 27.38 58.56 -15.31
C PRO A 187 28.06 57.22 -15.59
N SER A 188 29.27 57.26 -16.15
CA SER A 188 30.22 56.15 -16.14
C SER A 188 30.66 55.85 -14.70
N LEU A 189 30.87 54.56 -14.43
CA LEU A 189 31.24 54.04 -13.12
C LEU A 189 32.59 53.33 -13.15
N ASP A 190 33.42 53.60 -14.15
CA ASP A 190 34.69 52.90 -14.37
C ASP A 190 35.71 53.16 -13.24
N VAL A 191 35.64 54.34 -12.61
CA VAL A 191 36.59 54.78 -11.59
C VAL A 191 36.05 54.72 -10.15
N CYS A 192 34.74 54.88 -9.96
CA CYS A 192 34.08 54.81 -8.66
C CYS A 192 32.55 54.63 -8.83
N GLY A 193 31.83 54.57 -7.71
CA GLY A 193 30.38 54.37 -7.70
C GLY A 193 29.96 52.90 -7.78
N ILE A 194 28.65 52.66 -7.92
CA ILE A 194 28.05 51.32 -7.82
C ILE A 194 27.13 51.07 -9.00
N GLU A 195 27.31 49.95 -9.71
CA GLU A 195 26.44 49.55 -10.81
C GLU A 195 25.10 49.05 -10.26
N GLY A 196 24.09 49.93 -10.21
CA GLY A 196 22.75 49.61 -9.72
C GLY A 196 22.09 48.44 -10.46
N THR A 197 21.54 47.45 -9.75
CA THR A 197 20.71 46.41 -10.39
C THR A 197 19.50 47.01 -11.11
N ARG A 198 18.92 48.08 -10.53
CA ARG A 198 17.87 48.85 -11.18
C ARG A 198 18.40 49.73 -12.32
N ARG A 199 19.57 50.36 -12.18
CA ARG A 199 20.27 51.10 -13.26
C ARG A 199 20.44 50.21 -14.50
N GLN A 200 21.04 49.03 -14.33
CA GLN A 200 21.20 48.03 -15.40
C GLN A 200 19.86 47.67 -16.06
N ALA A 201 18.82 47.45 -15.26
CA ALA A 201 17.49 47.11 -15.76
C ALA A 201 16.82 48.29 -16.49
N VAL A 202 17.05 49.54 -16.06
CA VAL A 202 16.57 50.77 -16.72
C VAL A 202 17.23 50.93 -18.08
N ILE A 203 18.57 50.81 -18.17
CA ILE A 203 19.31 50.86 -19.45
C ILE A 203 18.77 49.80 -20.42
N GLY A 204 18.59 48.56 -19.94
CA GLY A 204 18.05 47.47 -20.75
C GLY A 204 16.58 47.65 -21.16
N LEU A 205 15.79 48.39 -20.37
CA LEU A 205 14.41 48.75 -20.71
C LEU A 205 14.36 49.90 -21.71
N ALA A 206 15.16 50.94 -21.52
CA ALA A 206 15.26 52.10 -22.41
C ALA A 206 15.62 51.67 -23.85
N LYS A 207 16.61 50.78 -24.01
CA LYS A 207 16.95 50.18 -25.32
C LYS A 207 15.76 49.47 -25.98
N LYS A 208 14.89 48.78 -25.21
CA LYS A 208 13.69 48.11 -25.73
C LYS A 208 12.57 49.06 -26.10
N LEU A 209 12.58 50.26 -25.53
CA LEU A 209 11.65 51.33 -25.84
C LEU A 209 12.20 52.26 -26.93
N ASN A 210 13.31 51.88 -27.59
CA ASN A 210 14.02 52.67 -28.60
C ASN A 210 14.44 54.06 -28.09
N ILE A 211 14.79 54.16 -26.80
CA ILE A 211 15.38 55.36 -26.22
C ILE A 211 16.91 55.18 -26.29
N SER A 212 17.61 56.15 -26.89
CA SER A 212 19.08 56.16 -26.92
C SER A 212 19.62 56.29 -25.49
N VAL A 213 20.65 55.51 -25.16
CA VAL A 213 21.26 55.54 -23.82
C VAL A 213 22.76 55.73 -23.96
N GLU A 214 23.29 56.72 -23.26
CA GLU A 214 24.72 56.99 -23.21
C GLU A 214 25.23 56.86 -21.77
N VAL A 215 26.34 56.15 -21.63
CA VAL A 215 27.09 56.05 -20.37
C VAL A 215 28.33 56.92 -20.55
N CYS A 216 28.36 58.09 -19.90
CA CYS A 216 29.36 59.14 -20.16
C CYS A 216 29.86 59.77 -18.86
N SER A 217 30.91 60.59 -18.95
CA SER A 217 31.19 61.56 -17.89
C SER A 217 30.11 62.65 -17.93
N LEU A 218 29.73 63.18 -16.77
CA LEU A 218 28.65 64.16 -16.69
C LEU A 218 29.02 65.22 -15.65
N SER A 219 29.27 66.44 -16.12
CA SER A 219 29.53 67.58 -15.24
C SER A 219 28.24 68.08 -14.57
N MET A 220 28.39 68.86 -13.50
CA MET A 220 27.24 69.52 -12.87
C MET A 220 26.52 70.48 -13.83
N GLU A 221 27.25 71.20 -14.68
CA GLU A 221 26.67 72.11 -15.67
C GLU A 221 25.84 71.34 -16.71
N GLU A 222 26.37 70.23 -17.23
CA GLU A 222 25.64 69.37 -18.17
C GLU A 222 24.39 68.76 -17.53
N LEU A 223 24.50 68.25 -16.30
CA LEU A 223 23.36 67.69 -15.56
C LEU A 223 22.25 68.73 -15.39
N LEU A 224 22.61 69.95 -14.98
CA LEU A 224 21.68 71.06 -14.78
C LEU A 224 21.05 71.54 -16.10
N SER A 225 21.73 71.38 -17.23
CA SER A 225 21.20 71.72 -18.56
C SER A 225 20.26 70.66 -19.18
N CYS A 226 19.96 69.58 -18.47
CA CYS A 226 19.09 68.49 -18.95
C CYS A 226 17.60 68.80 -18.74
N ASP A 227 16.74 68.16 -19.55
CA ASP A 227 15.28 68.33 -19.54
C ASP A 227 14.63 67.65 -18.32
N GLU A 228 15.06 66.42 -18.01
CA GLU A 228 14.58 65.64 -16.87
C GLU A 228 15.74 65.02 -16.10
N ILE A 229 15.61 64.90 -14.78
CA ILE A 229 16.53 64.14 -13.93
C ILE A 229 15.72 63.17 -13.07
N PHE A 230 16.23 61.94 -12.91
CA PHE A 230 15.64 60.99 -11.97
C PHE A 230 16.70 60.15 -11.25
N ILE A 231 16.33 59.69 -10.06
CA ILE A 231 17.16 58.79 -9.27
C ILE A 231 16.57 57.39 -9.25
N THR A 232 17.44 56.39 -9.05
CA THR A 232 16.99 55.01 -9.01
C THR A 232 17.79 54.10 -8.10
N ASN A 233 17.08 53.24 -7.36
CA ASN A 233 17.66 52.08 -6.66
C ASN A 233 16.59 50.98 -6.50
N SER A 234 16.96 49.82 -5.94
CA SER A 234 16.04 48.69 -5.79
C SER A 234 14.76 48.98 -4.98
N VAL A 235 14.85 49.84 -3.96
CA VAL A 235 13.77 50.17 -3.00
C VAL A 235 13.01 51.43 -3.43
N ILE A 236 13.70 52.55 -3.67
CA ILE A 236 13.15 53.85 -4.10
C ILE A 236 12.36 53.73 -5.41
N GLY A 237 12.82 52.90 -6.34
CA GLY A 237 12.20 52.79 -7.66
C GLY A 237 12.88 53.67 -8.69
N ILE A 238 12.09 54.19 -9.63
CA ILE A 238 12.49 55.26 -10.57
C ILE A 238 11.71 56.49 -10.12
N LYS A 239 12.40 57.52 -9.66
CA LYS A 239 11.75 58.69 -9.03
C LYS A 239 12.27 59.99 -9.60
N PRO A 240 11.37 60.90 -10.05
CA PRO A 240 11.77 62.18 -10.60
C PRO A 240 12.46 63.05 -9.55
N VAL A 241 13.37 63.88 -10.04
CA VAL A 241 14.03 64.92 -9.27
C VAL A 241 13.39 66.25 -9.64
N HIS A 242 12.78 66.93 -8.68
CA HIS A 242 12.09 68.20 -8.93
C HIS A 242 12.98 69.42 -8.70
N GLN A 243 14.09 69.25 -7.98
CA GLN A 243 15.00 70.33 -7.65
C GLN A 243 16.42 69.81 -7.51
N VAL A 244 17.41 70.52 -8.05
CA VAL A 244 18.84 70.33 -7.79
C VAL A 244 19.44 71.67 -7.38
N ASN A 245 19.91 71.78 -6.13
CA ASN A 245 20.28 73.06 -5.51
C ASN A 245 19.14 74.09 -5.66
N GLU A 246 19.35 75.19 -6.40
CA GLU A 246 18.35 76.24 -6.63
C GLU A 246 17.54 76.03 -7.90
N GLN A 247 17.94 75.09 -8.77
CA GLN A 247 17.29 74.86 -10.06
C GLN A 247 16.12 73.88 -9.93
N ASN A 248 14.97 74.28 -10.47
CA ASN A 248 13.76 73.47 -10.49
C ASN A 248 13.56 72.76 -11.83
N PHE A 249 13.01 71.57 -11.77
CA PHE A 249 12.63 70.75 -12.93
C PHE A 249 11.14 70.50 -12.84
N SER A 250 10.40 70.62 -13.95
CA SER A 250 8.94 70.47 -13.98
C SER A 250 8.44 69.44 -15.00
N GLN A 251 9.35 68.93 -15.86
CA GLN A 251 9.04 67.91 -16.86
C GLN A 251 9.51 66.55 -16.38
N TYR A 252 8.61 65.56 -16.40
CA TYR A 252 8.90 64.18 -15.94
C TYR A 252 8.30 63.11 -16.86
N SER A 253 7.90 63.50 -18.08
CA SER A 253 7.15 62.66 -19.01
C SER A 253 7.87 61.36 -19.35
N LEU A 254 9.19 61.42 -19.57
CA LEU A 254 10.00 60.25 -19.85
C LEU A 254 10.21 59.43 -18.59
N THR A 255 10.46 60.09 -17.46
CA THR A 255 10.65 59.45 -16.16
C THR A 255 9.42 58.62 -15.77
N GLU A 256 8.22 59.19 -15.91
CA GLU A 256 6.95 58.50 -15.69
C GLU A 256 6.73 57.36 -16.68
N LYS A 257 7.02 57.58 -17.98
CA LYS A 257 6.96 56.54 -19.00
C LYS A 257 7.89 55.36 -18.67
N LEU A 258 9.12 55.62 -18.24
CA LEU A 258 10.08 54.61 -17.83
C LEU A 258 9.59 53.88 -16.57
N SER A 259 9.12 54.62 -15.56
CA SER A 259 8.57 54.06 -14.32
C SER A 259 7.40 53.09 -14.58
N ASN A 260 6.40 53.53 -15.35
CA ASN A 260 5.22 52.73 -15.71
C ASN A 260 5.59 51.47 -16.52
N ASN A 261 6.53 51.59 -17.47
CA ASN A 261 7.01 50.43 -18.22
C ASN A 261 7.88 49.50 -17.35
N PHE A 262 8.58 50.04 -16.37
CA PHE A 262 9.39 49.25 -15.44
C PHE A 262 8.51 48.38 -14.54
N ASP A 263 7.37 48.88 -14.07
CA ASP A 263 6.42 48.07 -13.30
C ASP A 263 5.87 46.89 -14.13
N LYS A 264 5.58 47.11 -15.42
CA LYS A 264 5.23 46.03 -16.37
C LYS A 264 6.41 45.08 -16.61
N TYR A 265 7.64 45.58 -16.62
CA TYR A 265 8.83 44.75 -16.73
C TYR A 265 8.98 43.84 -15.50
N LEU A 266 8.77 44.36 -14.30
CA LEU A 266 8.87 43.61 -13.05
C LEU A 266 7.81 42.51 -12.89
N SER A 267 6.61 42.71 -13.45
CA SER A 267 5.52 41.71 -13.37
C SER A 267 5.81 40.42 -14.15
N LYS A 268 6.73 40.45 -15.12
CA LYS A 268 7.11 39.28 -15.92
C LYS A 268 7.82 38.23 -15.04
N ARG A 269 7.40 36.96 -15.17
CA ARG A 269 7.90 35.83 -14.37
C ARG A 269 9.43 35.71 -14.35
N LYS A 270 10.12 36.01 -15.46
CA LYS A 270 11.59 35.93 -15.55
C LYS A 270 12.34 36.91 -14.65
N ASN A 271 11.70 37.99 -14.20
CA ASN A 271 12.32 39.06 -13.42
C ASN A 271 12.04 38.94 -11.91
N SER A 272 11.42 37.84 -11.47
CA SER A 272 11.11 37.60 -10.07
C SER A 272 11.16 36.12 -9.70
N ILE A 273 11.52 35.80 -8.46
CA ILE A 273 11.55 34.42 -7.96
C ILE A 273 10.53 34.29 -6.82
N PRO A 274 9.55 33.38 -6.90
CA PRO A 274 8.61 33.14 -5.80
C PRO A 274 9.34 32.52 -4.60
N LEU A 275 9.15 33.10 -3.40
CA LEU A 275 9.81 32.64 -2.18
C LEU A 275 8.98 31.63 -1.36
N ARG A 276 7.71 31.37 -1.74
CA ARG A 276 6.83 30.41 -1.07
C ARG A 276 6.35 29.33 -2.05
N LEU A 277 6.43 28.06 -1.65
CA LEU A 277 5.78 26.94 -2.35
C LEU A 277 4.26 27.04 -2.16
N LYS A 278 3.49 26.85 -3.24
CA LYS A 278 2.03 26.79 -3.16
C LYS A 278 1.63 25.51 -2.40
N LYS A 279 1.30 25.65 -1.10
CA LYS A 279 0.89 24.54 -0.21
C LYS A 279 -0.24 23.66 -0.79
N GLY A 280 -1.09 24.20 -1.68
CA GLY A 280 -2.16 23.46 -2.34
C GLY A 280 -1.69 22.32 -3.26
N PHE A 281 -0.58 22.49 -3.98
CA PHE A 281 -0.09 21.46 -4.91
C PHE A 281 0.45 20.22 -4.19
N VAL A 282 1.09 20.41 -3.03
CA VAL A 282 1.59 19.30 -2.21
C VAL A 282 0.44 18.50 -1.62
N LYS A 283 -0.59 19.18 -1.10
CA LYS A 283 -1.80 18.51 -0.58
C LYS A 283 -2.53 17.73 -1.68
N PHE A 284 -2.70 18.31 -2.86
CA PHE A 284 -3.34 17.64 -3.99
C PHE A 284 -2.55 16.40 -4.43
N GLY A 285 -1.23 16.51 -4.55
CA GLY A 285 -0.37 15.38 -4.90
C GLY A 285 -0.45 14.22 -3.89
N LEU A 286 -0.52 14.54 -2.58
CA LEU A 286 -0.69 13.52 -1.53
C LEU A 286 -2.06 12.83 -1.60
N LEU A 287 -3.14 13.60 -1.83
CA LEU A 287 -4.49 13.02 -1.97
C LEU A 287 -4.60 12.13 -3.22
N LEU A 288 -4.00 12.55 -4.33
CA LEU A 288 -3.96 11.75 -5.55
C LEU A 288 -3.19 10.45 -5.34
N ALA A 289 -2.02 10.51 -4.69
CA ALA A 289 -1.22 9.32 -4.39
C ALA A 289 -1.99 8.33 -3.49
N LEU A 290 -2.69 8.83 -2.47
CA LEU A 290 -3.53 8.01 -1.60
C LEU A 290 -4.68 7.36 -2.39
N GLY A 291 -5.35 8.12 -3.27
CA GLY A 291 -6.41 7.60 -4.14
C GLY A 291 -5.92 6.47 -5.05
N LEU A 292 -4.74 6.63 -5.65
CA LEU A 292 -4.13 5.59 -6.50
C LEU A 292 -3.78 4.32 -5.71
N ILE A 293 -3.26 4.45 -4.48
CA ILE A 293 -2.94 3.31 -3.62
C ILE A 293 -4.21 2.55 -3.24
N LEU A 294 -5.29 3.25 -2.90
CA LEU A 294 -6.57 2.63 -2.54
C LEU A 294 -7.19 1.91 -3.75
N ALA A 295 -7.19 2.55 -4.92
CA ALA A 295 -7.69 1.95 -6.16
C ALA A 295 -6.89 0.68 -6.54
N TRP A 296 -5.56 0.75 -6.45
CA TRP A 296 -4.71 -0.42 -6.68
C TRP A 296 -4.97 -1.54 -5.68
N SER A 297 -5.10 -1.21 -4.39
CA SER A 297 -5.37 -2.20 -3.33
C SER A 297 -6.73 -2.89 -3.52
N PHE A 298 -7.76 -2.14 -3.91
CA PHE A 298 -9.09 -2.69 -4.20
C PHE A 298 -9.04 -3.68 -5.37
N TRP A 299 -8.40 -3.30 -6.49
CA TRP A 299 -8.23 -4.18 -7.64
C TRP A 299 -7.36 -5.40 -7.31
N ALA A 300 -6.26 -5.20 -6.59
CA ALA A 300 -5.30 -6.25 -6.27
C ALA A 300 -5.84 -7.30 -5.28
N ASN A 301 -6.81 -6.92 -4.43
CA ASN A 301 -7.44 -7.84 -3.49
C ASN A 301 -8.35 -8.87 -4.16
N ASN A 302 -8.81 -8.65 -5.39
CA ASN A 302 -9.75 -9.57 -6.03
C ASN A 302 -9.05 -10.86 -6.49
N ILE A 303 -9.68 -12.00 -6.19
CA ILE A 303 -9.33 -13.30 -6.78
C ILE A 303 -9.94 -13.40 -8.18
N ASN A 304 -9.12 -13.82 -9.14
CA ASN A 304 -9.49 -13.96 -10.54
C ASN A 304 -9.89 -15.41 -10.83
N THR A 305 -11.09 -15.79 -10.42
CA THR A 305 -11.66 -17.08 -10.84
C THR A 305 -13.14 -16.96 -11.16
N VAL A 306 -13.57 -17.69 -12.19
CA VAL A 306 -14.97 -17.75 -12.63
C VAL A 306 -15.69 -18.98 -12.07
N LYS A 307 -14.93 -20.01 -11.66
CA LYS A 307 -15.45 -21.24 -11.05
C LYS A 307 -14.63 -21.61 -9.82
N ALA A 308 -15.28 -22.16 -8.80
CA ALA A 308 -14.59 -22.67 -7.63
C ALA A 308 -13.51 -23.67 -8.05
N THR A 309 -12.28 -23.43 -7.61
CA THR A 309 -11.10 -24.23 -7.95
C THR A 309 -10.36 -24.59 -6.67
N ILE A 310 -9.75 -25.77 -6.65
CA ILE A 310 -8.92 -26.21 -5.53
C ILE A 310 -7.48 -25.74 -5.76
N TYR A 311 -6.95 -25.01 -4.78
CA TYR A 311 -5.54 -24.66 -4.73
C TYR A 311 -4.83 -25.52 -3.68
N GLU A 312 -3.78 -26.24 -4.09
CA GLU A 312 -2.91 -26.95 -3.17
C GLU A 312 -1.84 -25.99 -2.64
N LEU A 313 -1.77 -25.80 -1.33
CA LEU A 313 -0.66 -25.14 -0.66
C LEU A 313 0.36 -26.21 -0.23
N PRO A 314 1.53 -26.31 -0.88
CA PRO A 314 2.48 -27.38 -0.60
C PRO A 314 3.05 -27.31 0.82
N LYS A 315 3.46 -28.47 1.34
CA LYS A 315 4.15 -28.54 2.63
C LYS A 315 5.49 -27.79 2.58
N GLY A 316 5.70 -26.89 3.54
CA GLY A 316 6.92 -26.06 3.60
C GLY A 316 6.93 -24.85 2.66
N ALA A 317 5.81 -24.54 2.00
CA ALA A 317 5.71 -23.35 1.16
C ALA A 317 5.92 -22.07 1.97
N THR A 318 6.69 -21.13 1.39
CA THR A 318 6.85 -19.77 1.92
C THR A 318 5.81 -18.83 1.31
N ILE A 319 5.52 -17.71 1.98
CA ILE A 319 4.59 -16.72 1.42
C ILE A 319 5.04 -16.18 0.06
N TYR A 320 6.36 -16.11 -0.17
CA TYR A 320 6.93 -15.69 -1.44
C TYR A 320 6.65 -16.69 -2.56
N SER A 321 6.90 -17.97 -2.32
CA SER A 321 6.55 -19.02 -3.29
C SER A 321 5.05 -19.07 -3.55
N THR A 322 4.22 -18.97 -2.51
CA THR A 322 2.75 -18.99 -2.64
C THR A 322 2.23 -17.79 -3.44
N ALA A 323 2.72 -16.57 -3.18
CA ALA A 323 2.29 -15.38 -3.90
C ALA A 323 2.62 -15.46 -5.41
N ASN A 324 3.80 -15.99 -5.76
CA ASN A 324 4.21 -16.19 -7.14
C ASN A 324 3.42 -17.31 -7.81
N ASP A 325 3.14 -18.39 -7.09
CA ASP A 325 2.37 -19.52 -7.57
C ASP A 325 0.91 -19.15 -7.85
N LEU A 326 0.24 -18.45 -6.92
CA LEU A 326 -1.09 -17.88 -7.13
C LEU A 326 -1.13 -16.93 -8.34
N LYS A 327 -0.08 -16.13 -8.55
CA LYS A 327 0.00 -15.23 -9.71
C LYS A 327 0.20 -16.01 -11.01
N ARG A 328 1.02 -17.07 -11.00
CA ARG A 328 1.28 -17.95 -12.14
C ARG A 328 0.04 -18.71 -12.58
N TYR A 329 -0.77 -19.19 -11.63
CA TYR A 329 -2.09 -19.78 -11.91
C TYR A 329 -3.16 -18.75 -12.32
N GLY A 330 -2.80 -17.45 -12.32
CA GLY A 330 -3.72 -16.38 -12.68
C GLY A 330 -4.77 -16.07 -11.61
N LEU A 331 -4.70 -16.67 -10.42
CA LEU A 331 -5.68 -16.53 -9.35
C LEU A 331 -5.65 -15.16 -8.66
N VAL A 332 -4.54 -14.43 -8.73
CA VAL A 332 -4.39 -13.09 -8.12
C VAL A 332 -3.93 -12.04 -9.12
N ASN A 333 -4.34 -10.80 -8.88
CA ASN A 333 -3.92 -9.64 -9.69
C ASN A 333 -2.47 -9.22 -9.42
N SER A 334 -1.96 -9.40 -8.20
CA SER A 334 -0.63 -8.92 -7.79
C SER A 334 0.01 -9.80 -6.73
N SER A 335 1.17 -10.40 -7.02
CA SER A 335 1.96 -11.14 -6.01
C SER A 335 2.48 -10.20 -4.92
N LEU A 336 2.82 -8.96 -5.26
CA LEU A 336 3.26 -7.94 -4.31
C LEU A 336 2.17 -7.64 -3.27
N PHE A 337 0.90 -7.61 -3.70
CA PHE A 337 -0.22 -7.39 -2.79
C PHE A 337 -0.35 -8.55 -1.80
N VAL A 338 -0.30 -9.81 -2.27
CA VAL A 338 -0.34 -11.01 -1.41
C VAL A 338 0.77 -10.99 -0.36
N LEU A 339 2.00 -10.66 -0.76
CA LEU A 339 3.14 -10.52 0.16
C LEU A 339 2.89 -9.47 1.25
N TRP A 340 2.43 -8.28 0.83
CA TRP A 340 2.16 -7.18 1.74
C TRP A 340 1.00 -7.49 2.69
N SER A 341 -0.10 -8.04 2.17
CA SER A 341 -1.27 -8.37 2.97
C SER A 341 -0.95 -9.47 3.99
N ALA A 342 -0.20 -10.49 3.59
CA ALA A 342 0.20 -11.58 4.50
C ALA A 342 1.09 -11.09 5.64
N LYS A 343 2.04 -10.20 5.34
CA LYS A 343 2.90 -9.59 6.36
C LYS A 343 2.12 -8.68 7.31
N LEU A 344 1.13 -7.94 6.80
CA LEU A 344 0.28 -7.07 7.60
C LEU A 344 -0.64 -7.88 8.54
N SER A 345 -1.16 -9.02 8.07
CA SER A 345 -2.03 -9.90 8.88
C SER A 345 -1.26 -10.91 9.74
N GLY A 346 0.05 -11.04 9.58
CA GLY A 346 0.89 -12.08 10.21
C GLY A 346 0.65 -13.49 9.66
N ALA A 347 -0.01 -13.62 8.50
CA ALA A 347 -0.31 -14.91 7.89
C ALA A 347 0.95 -15.57 7.27
N ASP A 348 1.97 -14.78 6.96
CA ASP A 348 3.23 -15.25 6.39
C ASP A 348 3.98 -16.27 7.26
N ALA A 349 3.86 -16.16 8.59
CA ALA A 349 4.46 -17.09 9.55
C ALA A 349 3.57 -18.30 9.90
N GLN A 350 2.30 -18.30 9.48
CA GLN A 350 1.30 -19.25 9.94
C GLN A 350 0.69 -20.12 8.83
N LEU A 351 1.31 -20.14 7.65
CA LEU A 351 0.82 -20.91 6.50
C LEU A 351 0.67 -22.40 6.85
N LYS A 352 -0.55 -22.93 6.68
CA LYS A 352 -0.87 -24.35 6.88
C LYS A 352 -1.00 -25.01 5.51
N SER A 353 -0.21 -26.04 5.26
CA SER A 353 -0.31 -26.80 4.01
C SER A 353 -1.65 -27.53 3.93
N GLY A 354 -2.23 -27.59 2.74
CA GLY A 354 -3.53 -28.23 2.53
C GLY A 354 -4.14 -27.82 1.20
N TYR A 355 -5.35 -28.30 0.94
CA TYR A 355 -6.13 -27.95 -0.23
C TYR A 355 -7.16 -26.91 0.17
N TYR A 356 -7.30 -25.83 -0.60
CA TYR A 356 -8.14 -24.69 -0.27
C TYR A 356 -9.12 -24.38 -1.40
N ASP A 357 -10.38 -24.10 -1.05
CA ASP A 357 -11.39 -23.67 -2.01
C ASP A 357 -11.15 -22.20 -2.39
N VAL A 358 -10.79 -21.97 -3.65
CA VAL A 358 -10.65 -20.63 -4.22
C VAL A 358 -11.91 -20.33 -5.04
N SER A 359 -12.79 -19.52 -4.46
CA SER A 359 -14.14 -19.25 -5.00
C SER A 359 -14.27 -17.87 -5.66
N PRO A 360 -15.14 -17.70 -6.66
CA PRO A 360 -15.45 -16.39 -7.23
C PRO A 360 -15.93 -15.41 -6.15
N GLY A 361 -15.45 -14.16 -6.21
CA GLY A 361 -15.81 -13.11 -5.24
C GLY A 361 -15.04 -13.16 -3.92
N MET A 362 -14.19 -14.17 -3.71
CA MET A 362 -13.25 -14.19 -2.59
C MET A 362 -12.16 -13.11 -2.77
N GLY A 363 -11.73 -12.50 -1.66
CA GLY A 363 -10.58 -11.61 -1.64
C GLY A 363 -9.30 -12.30 -1.16
N VAL A 364 -8.14 -11.77 -1.52
CA VAL A 364 -6.82 -12.24 -1.06
C VAL A 364 -6.74 -12.29 0.47
N TRP A 365 -7.32 -11.31 1.16
CA TRP A 365 -7.39 -11.30 2.63
C TRP A 365 -8.08 -12.54 3.21
N GLN A 366 -9.19 -12.97 2.59
CA GLN A 366 -9.92 -14.16 3.04
C GLN A 366 -9.11 -15.42 2.74
N LEU A 367 -8.51 -15.52 1.56
CA LEU A 367 -7.67 -16.67 1.20
C LEU A 367 -6.47 -16.82 2.15
N LEU A 368 -5.81 -15.72 2.51
CA LEU A 368 -4.70 -15.74 3.48
C LEU A 368 -5.16 -16.12 4.89
N LYS A 369 -6.37 -15.73 5.28
CA LYS A 369 -6.98 -16.17 6.53
C LYS A 369 -7.24 -17.68 6.50
N ASP A 370 -7.77 -18.21 5.39
CA ASP A 370 -8.00 -19.64 5.24
C ASP A 370 -6.68 -20.43 5.34
N PHE A 371 -5.60 -19.92 4.74
CA PHE A 371 -4.26 -20.49 4.87
C PHE A 371 -3.73 -20.50 6.31
N SER A 372 -3.97 -19.44 7.09
CA SER A 372 -3.44 -19.36 8.47
C SER A 372 -4.26 -20.19 9.47
N THR A 373 -5.57 -20.30 9.25
CA THR A 373 -6.49 -21.03 10.16
C THR A 373 -6.72 -22.49 9.77
N ALA A 374 -6.03 -23.00 8.74
CA ALA A 374 -6.26 -24.34 8.18
C ALA A 374 -7.73 -24.60 7.77
N ASN A 375 -8.41 -23.60 7.20
CA ASN A 375 -9.76 -23.76 6.67
C ASN A 375 -9.70 -24.47 5.29
N VAL A 376 -9.35 -25.75 5.31
CA VAL A 376 -9.16 -26.57 4.12
C VAL A 376 -10.48 -26.91 3.44
N ALA A 377 -10.42 -27.18 2.13
CA ALA A 377 -11.55 -27.62 1.34
C ALA A 377 -12.08 -28.96 1.87
N THR A 378 -13.39 -29.01 2.19
CA THR A 378 -14.06 -30.22 2.68
C THR A 378 -15.15 -30.69 1.73
N ARG A 379 -15.40 -31.99 1.68
CA ARG A 379 -16.50 -32.61 0.93
C ARG A 379 -17.21 -33.63 1.82
N ASN A 380 -18.46 -33.94 1.52
CA ASN A 380 -19.20 -34.99 2.21
C ASN A 380 -19.23 -36.24 1.33
N ILE A 381 -19.00 -37.41 1.93
CA ILE A 381 -19.17 -38.71 1.30
C ILE A 381 -20.04 -39.60 2.17
N SER A 382 -21.09 -40.19 1.58
CA SER A 382 -22.03 -41.04 2.30
C SER A 382 -21.78 -42.51 2.01
N LEU A 383 -21.48 -43.27 3.05
CA LEU A 383 -21.42 -44.72 3.03
C LEU A 383 -22.83 -45.27 3.33
N ILE A 384 -23.43 -45.94 2.35
CA ILE A 384 -24.83 -46.40 2.44
C ILE A 384 -24.90 -47.79 3.08
N GLU A 385 -25.89 -48.01 3.94
CA GLU A 385 -26.20 -49.30 4.59
C GLU A 385 -26.37 -50.46 3.59
N GLY A 386 -26.07 -51.69 4.01
CA GLY A 386 -26.27 -52.90 3.21
C GLY A 386 -25.27 -53.09 2.07
N ARG A 387 -24.15 -52.36 2.07
CA ARG A 387 -23.09 -52.41 1.06
C ARG A 387 -21.90 -53.23 1.54
N THR A 388 -21.24 -53.89 0.60
CA THR A 388 -20.01 -54.63 0.86
C THR A 388 -18.80 -53.71 0.99
N VAL A 389 -17.74 -54.20 1.62
CA VAL A 389 -16.45 -53.47 1.70
C VAL A 389 -15.90 -53.13 0.33
N ARG A 390 -16.08 -54.03 -0.65
CA ARG A 390 -15.67 -53.81 -2.04
C ARG A 390 -16.39 -52.60 -2.65
N GLU A 391 -17.70 -52.48 -2.43
CA GLU A 391 -18.49 -51.35 -2.92
C GLU A 391 -18.08 -50.03 -2.25
N TYR A 392 -17.81 -50.04 -0.94
CA TYR A 392 -17.27 -48.86 -0.24
C TYR A 392 -15.91 -48.44 -0.78
N TYR A 393 -15.00 -49.38 -0.99
CA TYR A 393 -13.70 -49.06 -1.59
C TYR A 393 -13.85 -48.47 -2.99
N GLN A 394 -14.72 -49.01 -3.84
CA GLN A 394 -14.99 -48.46 -5.18
C GLN A 394 -15.56 -47.04 -5.10
N LEU A 395 -16.53 -46.80 -4.22
CA LEU A 395 -17.11 -45.48 -3.99
C LEU A 395 -16.04 -44.46 -3.57
N LEU A 396 -15.20 -44.81 -2.59
CA LEU A 396 -14.16 -43.94 -2.07
C LEU A 396 -13.03 -43.72 -3.09
N SER A 397 -12.60 -44.78 -3.78
CA SER A 397 -11.51 -44.73 -4.75
C SER A 397 -11.85 -43.92 -6.00
N ASN A 398 -13.12 -43.87 -6.39
CA ASN A 398 -13.58 -43.10 -7.54
C ASN A 398 -13.83 -41.61 -7.20
N ASN A 399 -13.74 -41.22 -5.93
CA ASN A 399 -13.95 -39.83 -5.52
C ASN A 399 -12.67 -39.00 -5.70
N LYS A 400 -12.73 -37.98 -6.56
CA LYS A 400 -11.60 -37.08 -6.87
C LYS A 400 -11.07 -36.29 -5.66
N ALA A 401 -11.85 -36.14 -4.60
CA ALA A 401 -11.44 -35.48 -3.37
C ALA A 401 -10.57 -36.36 -2.47
N LEU A 402 -10.53 -37.68 -2.72
CA LEU A 402 -9.72 -38.62 -1.95
C LEU A 402 -8.48 -39.05 -2.73
N THR A 403 -7.43 -39.42 -1.99
CA THR A 403 -6.25 -40.04 -2.56
C THR A 403 -6.33 -41.56 -2.40
N ASN A 404 -6.20 -42.26 -3.52
CA ASN A 404 -6.11 -43.71 -3.54
C ASN A 404 -4.74 -44.13 -4.08
N LYS A 405 -3.96 -44.85 -3.25
CA LYS A 405 -2.61 -45.31 -3.60
C LYS A 405 -2.50 -46.84 -3.68
N TYR A 406 -3.51 -47.56 -3.22
CA TYR A 406 -3.42 -48.99 -2.94
C TYR A 406 -4.60 -49.74 -3.57
N SER A 407 -4.41 -51.02 -3.86
CA SER A 407 -5.52 -51.94 -4.16
C SER A 407 -6.43 -52.11 -2.94
N LEU A 408 -7.58 -52.76 -3.12
CA LEU A 408 -8.50 -53.07 -2.02
C LEU A 408 -7.79 -53.80 -0.87
N ASP A 409 -7.14 -54.92 -1.15
CA ASP A 409 -6.51 -55.76 -0.12
C ASP A 409 -5.47 -54.98 0.67
N LYS A 410 -4.60 -54.25 -0.03
CA LYS A 410 -3.57 -53.42 0.60
C LYS A 410 -4.16 -52.22 1.36
N THR A 411 -5.30 -51.67 0.91
CA THR A 411 -6.03 -50.64 1.68
C THR A 411 -6.52 -51.20 3.01
N LEU A 412 -7.06 -52.42 3.01
CA LEU A 412 -7.58 -53.07 4.21
C LEU A 412 -6.45 -53.51 5.16
N GLU A 413 -5.32 -53.99 4.64
CA GLU A 413 -4.12 -54.30 5.44
C GLU A 413 -3.53 -53.05 6.13
N ASN A 414 -3.66 -51.88 5.50
CA ASN A 414 -3.21 -50.61 6.08
C ASN A 414 -4.27 -49.93 6.95
N SER A 415 -5.50 -50.46 6.99
CA SER A 415 -6.56 -49.97 7.87
C SER A 415 -6.36 -50.54 9.27
N ILE A 416 -6.91 -49.84 10.27
CA ILE A 416 -6.98 -50.33 11.65
C ILE A 416 -8.01 -51.45 11.84
N ALA A 417 -8.87 -51.71 10.85
CA ALA A 417 -9.86 -52.76 10.92
C ALA A 417 -9.22 -54.15 10.93
N GLU A 418 -9.85 -55.10 11.63
CA GLU A 418 -9.39 -56.49 11.70
C GLU A 418 -10.27 -57.43 10.86
N VAL A 419 -9.73 -58.60 10.50
CA VAL A 419 -10.47 -59.64 9.77
C VAL A 419 -11.53 -60.28 10.69
N PRO A 420 -12.78 -60.50 10.22
CA PRO A 420 -13.29 -60.19 8.89
C PRO A 420 -13.59 -58.70 8.69
N TYR A 421 -13.20 -58.17 7.52
CA TYR A 421 -13.45 -56.76 7.17
C TYR A 421 -14.92 -56.46 6.82
N GLU A 422 -15.70 -57.48 6.46
CA GLU A 422 -17.07 -57.28 6.02
C GLU A 422 -17.95 -56.74 7.17
N ALA A 423 -18.73 -55.70 6.88
CA ALA A 423 -19.43 -54.88 7.87
C ALA A 423 -18.55 -54.13 8.90
N SER A 424 -17.22 -54.05 8.71
CA SER A 424 -16.30 -53.38 9.64
C SER A 424 -16.28 -51.85 9.53
N PHE A 425 -17.13 -51.25 8.70
CA PHE A 425 -17.20 -49.81 8.47
C PHE A 425 -18.63 -49.31 8.62
N TRP A 426 -18.85 -48.39 9.55
CA TRP A 426 -20.18 -47.85 9.83
C TRP A 426 -20.72 -47.05 8.62
N PRO A 427 -21.98 -47.25 8.22
CA PRO A 427 -22.64 -46.41 7.22
C PRO A 427 -23.03 -45.06 7.83
N ASP A 428 -22.45 -43.98 7.32
CA ASP A 428 -22.80 -42.59 7.66
C ASP A 428 -22.31 -41.63 6.58
N THR A 429 -22.61 -40.35 6.73
CA THR A 429 -22.00 -39.27 5.95
C THR A 429 -20.78 -38.72 6.64
N TYR A 430 -19.62 -38.91 6.01
CA TYR A 430 -18.32 -38.47 6.50
C TYR A 430 -17.92 -37.16 5.83
N GLN A 431 -17.60 -36.15 6.62
CA GLN A 431 -16.87 -35.00 6.13
C GLN A 431 -15.41 -35.40 5.91
N ILE A 432 -14.93 -35.21 4.70
CA ILE A 432 -13.56 -35.51 4.28
C ILE A 432 -12.85 -34.20 3.94
N ASN A 433 -11.58 -34.10 4.30
CA ASN A 433 -10.73 -33.05 3.76
C ASN A 433 -10.29 -33.46 2.36
N TYR A 434 -10.21 -32.50 1.44
CA TYR A 434 -9.67 -32.77 0.12
C TYR A 434 -8.21 -33.25 0.28
N GLY A 435 -7.89 -34.38 -0.33
CA GLY A 435 -6.59 -35.06 -0.19
C GLY A 435 -6.55 -36.17 0.87
N ASP A 436 -7.58 -36.35 1.71
CA ASP A 436 -7.68 -37.48 2.65
C ASP A 436 -7.46 -38.81 1.91
N SER A 437 -6.83 -39.79 2.56
CA SER A 437 -6.66 -41.12 1.99
C SER A 437 -7.93 -41.97 2.18
N VAL A 438 -8.18 -42.89 1.25
CA VAL A 438 -9.27 -43.88 1.38
C VAL A 438 -9.17 -44.63 2.72
N VAL A 439 -7.96 -45.02 3.13
CA VAL A 439 -7.67 -45.68 4.42
C VAL A 439 -8.18 -44.83 5.59
N SER A 440 -7.89 -43.53 5.61
CA SER A 440 -8.29 -42.66 6.73
C SER A 440 -9.81 -42.58 6.88
N VAL A 441 -10.56 -42.56 5.78
CA VAL A 441 -12.03 -42.55 5.84
C VAL A 441 -12.57 -43.86 6.40
N LEU A 442 -12.02 -45.00 5.94
CA LEU A 442 -12.38 -46.32 6.44
C LEU A 442 -12.04 -46.47 7.93
N ASP A 443 -10.88 -46.00 8.38
CA ASP A 443 -10.50 -46.05 9.80
C ASP A 443 -11.47 -45.25 10.68
N ARG A 444 -11.87 -44.04 10.24
CA ARG A 444 -12.91 -43.26 10.95
C ARG A 444 -14.23 -44.02 11.01
N ALA A 445 -14.64 -44.66 9.91
CA ALA A 445 -15.84 -45.48 9.89
C ALA A 445 -15.75 -46.72 10.78
N HIS A 446 -14.55 -47.29 10.93
CA HIS A 446 -14.29 -48.43 11.81
C HIS A 446 -14.39 -48.06 13.30
N VAL A 447 -13.79 -46.93 13.70
CA VAL A 447 -13.91 -46.44 15.08
C VAL A 447 -15.36 -46.25 15.48
N ILE A 448 -16.16 -45.60 14.61
CA ILE A 448 -17.59 -45.38 14.87
C ILE A 448 -18.33 -46.72 14.99
N LEU A 449 -18.03 -47.69 14.12
CA LEU A 449 -18.65 -49.02 14.23
C LEU A 449 -18.37 -49.64 15.59
N GLN A 450 -17.11 -49.64 16.06
CA GLN A 450 -16.73 -50.25 17.33
C GLN A 450 -17.53 -49.61 18.48
N GLU A 451 -17.59 -48.28 18.53
CA GLU A 451 -18.37 -47.55 19.54
C GLU A 451 -19.85 -47.93 19.50
N LYS A 452 -20.45 -47.97 18.30
CA LYS A 452 -21.87 -48.31 18.10
C LYS A 452 -22.16 -49.75 18.48
N LEU A 453 -21.31 -50.69 18.07
CA LEU A 453 -21.45 -52.11 18.31
C LEU A 453 -21.30 -52.43 19.81
N ASP A 454 -20.31 -51.85 20.48
CA ASP A 454 -20.08 -52.02 21.92
C ASP A 454 -21.25 -51.47 22.74
N SER A 455 -21.73 -50.28 22.38
CA SER A 455 -22.88 -49.65 23.03
C SER A 455 -24.15 -50.50 22.86
N ALA A 456 -24.43 -50.92 21.62
CA ALA A 456 -25.58 -51.76 21.30
C ALA A 456 -25.49 -53.13 22.01
N TRP A 457 -24.30 -53.74 22.06
CA TRP A 457 -24.09 -55.01 22.74
C TRP A 457 -24.28 -54.90 24.25
N LYS A 458 -23.81 -53.83 24.89
CA LYS A 458 -24.07 -53.56 26.31
C LYS A 458 -25.57 -53.37 26.60
N GLY A 459 -26.29 -52.73 25.68
CA GLY A 459 -27.73 -52.46 25.79
C GLY A 459 -28.66 -53.63 25.41
N ARG A 460 -28.14 -54.76 24.93
CA ARG A 460 -28.93 -55.90 24.43
C ARG A 460 -29.92 -56.46 25.46
N VAL A 461 -30.96 -57.17 24.99
CA VAL A 461 -31.91 -57.84 25.90
C VAL A 461 -31.24 -58.86 26.82
N LYS A 462 -31.71 -58.96 28.07
CA LYS A 462 -31.22 -59.96 29.04
C LYS A 462 -31.36 -61.38 28.48
N ASN A 463 -30.35 -62.22 28.73
CA ASN A 463 -30.24 -63.59 28.20
C ASN A 463 -30.33 -63.64 26.66
N HIS A 464 -29.62 -62.71 26.00
CA HIS A 464 -29.54 -62.66 24.54
C HIS A 464 -29.08 -64.03 23.98
N PRO A 465 -29.74 -64.59 22.95
CA PRO A 465 -29.40 -65.93 22.43
C PRO A 465 -28.07 -66.03 21.66
N LEU A 466 -27.52 -64.90 21.23
CA LEU A 466 -26.20 -64.83 20.61
C LEU A 466 -25.11 -64.66 21.68
N SER A 467 -23.91 -65.20 21.43
CA SER A 467 -22.83 -65.23 22.42
C SER A 467 -21.86 -64.04 22.34
N SER A 468 -21.82 -63.30 21.23
CA SER A 468 -20.91 -62.17 21.05
C SER A 468 -21.50 -61.05 20.19
N ALA A 469 -20.93 -59.85 20.33
CA ALA A 469 -21.26 -58.69 19.49
C ALA A 469 -21.04 -58.99 18.00
N ASN A 470 -19.99 -59.75 17.66
CA ASN A 470 -19.71 -60.16 16.28
C ASN A 470 -20.85 -61.03 15.71
N GLN A 471 -21.43 -61.95 16.48
CA GLN A 471 -22.60 -62.71 16.03
C GLN A 471 -23.83 -61.82 15.80
N ALA A 472 -24.01 -60.81 16.66
CA ALA A 472 -25.08 -59.83 16.49
C ALA A 472 -24.87 -58.98 15.23
N LEU A 473 -23.63 -58.61 14.91
CA LEU A 473 -23.28 -57.92 13.67
C LEU A 473 -23.56 -58.77 12.43
N ILE A 474 -23.24 -60.08 12.48
CA ILE A 474 -23.59 -61.02 11.41
C ILE A 474 -25.11 -61.04 11.22
N LEU A 475 -25.88 -61.23 12.29
CA LEU A 475 -27.34 -61.24 12.22
C LEU A 475 -27.90 -59.89 11.70
N ALA A 476 -27.35 -58.77 12.15
CA ALA A 476 -27.74 -57.44 11.68
C ALA A 476 -27.53 -57.29 10.16
N SER A 477 -26.44 -57.82 9.60
CA SER A 477 -26.20 -57.80 8.15
C SER A 477 -27.19 -58.64 7.36
N LEU A 478 -27.69 -59.73 7.94
CA LEU A 478 -28.77 -60.53 7.33
C LEU A 478 -30.08 -59.75 7.32
N ILE A 479 -30.43 -59.11 8.44
CA ILE A 479 -31.65 -58.31 8.59
C ILE A 479 -31.64 -57.12 7.63
N GLU A 480 -30.51 -56.41 7.53
CA GLU A 480 -30.35 -55.25 6.65
C GLU A 480 -30.61 -55.61 5.19
N ARG A 481 -30.05 -56.74 4.75
CA ARG A 481 -30.20 -57.20 3.37
C ARG A 481 -31.57 -57.83 3.07
N GLU A 482 -32.34 -58.20 4.09
CA GLU A 482 -33.65 -58.82 3.93
C GLU A 482 -34.76 -57.78 3.75
N THR A 483 -34.71 -56.64 4.45
CA THR A 483 -35.75 -55.61 4.33
C THR A 483 -35.23 -54.20 4.56
N ALA A 484 -35.73 -53.28 3.74
CA ALA A 484 -35.60 -51.84 3.98
C ALA A 484 -36.66 -51.32 4.99
N ASN A 485 -37.68 -52.11 5.35
CA ASN A 485 -38.74 -51.69 6.24
C ASN A 485 -38.33 -51.84 7.72
N SER A 486 -37.95 -50.73 8.36
CA SER A 486 -37.52 -50.70 9.76
C SER A 486 -38.53 -51.31 10.75
N ALA A 487 -39.83 -51.19 10.50
CA ALA A 487 -40.86 -51.74 11.38
C ALA A 487 -40.91 -53.28 11.39
N GLU A 488 -40.32 -53.93 10.39
CA GLU A 488 -40.25 -55.40 10.28
C GLU A 488 -38.92 -55.98 10.75
N LYS A 489 -37.86 -55.18 10.85
CA LYS A 489 -36.50 -55.63 11.20
C LYS A 489 -36.49 -56.43 12.52
N SER A 490 -37.16 -55.96 13.59
CA SER A 490 -37.24 -56.71 14.86
C SER A 490 -38.05 -58.01 14.76
N LYS A 491 -39.05 -58.10 13.88
CA LYS A 491 -39.83 -59.33 13.63
C LYS A 491 -39.00 -60.36 12.88
N ILE A 492 -38.28 -59.94 11.84
CA ILE A 492 -37.35 -60.79 11.07
C ILE A 492 -36.22 -61.29 11.96
N SER A 493 -35.65 -60.41 12.80
CA SER A 493 -34.69 -60.79 13.84
C SER A 493 -35.23 -61.89 14.76
N GLY A 494 -36.48 -61.75 15.21
CA GLY A 494 -37.18 -62.78 16.00
C GLY A 494 -37.29 -64.13 15.27
N VAL A 495 -37.59 -64.13 13.97
CA VAL A 495 -37.64 -65.37 13.16
C VAL A 495 -36.27 -66.03 13.07
N PHE A 496 -35.21 -65.28 12.77
CA PHE A 496 -33.85 -65.83 12.69
C PHE A 496 -33.40 -66.40 14.04
N ILE A 497 -33.64 -65.69 15.13
CA ILE A 497 -33.33 -66.17 16.49
C ILE A 497 -34.10 -67.46 16.83
N ASN A 498 -35.38 -67.55 16.48
CA ASN A 498 -36.17 -68.77 16.70
C ASN A 498 -35.64 -69.96 15.88
N ARG A 499 -35.23 -69.73 14.63
CA ARG A 499 -34.61 -70.75 13.79
C ARG A 499 -33.29 -71.22 14.39
N LEU A 500 -32.43 -70.31 14.85
CA LEU A 500 -31.17 -70.65 15.52
C LEU A 500 -31.40 -71.53 16.77
N LYS A 501 -32.35 -71.15 17.63
CA LYS A 501 -32.69 -71.92 18.84
C LYS A 501 -33.19 -73.35 18.53
N LYS A 502 -33.88 -73.54 17.41
CA LYS A 502 -34.39 -74.85 16.96
C LYS A 502 -33.39 -75.62 16.08
N ASN A 503 -32.16 -75.15 15.94
CA ASN A 503 -31.16 -75.74 15.05
C ASN A 503 -31.66 -75.91 13.59
N MET A 504 -32.48 -74.94 13.14
CA MET A 504 -33.00 -74.83 11.78
C MET A 504 -32.04 -74.00 10.92
N ARG A 505 -32.01 -74.27 9.62
CA ARG A 505 -31.29 -73.45 8.64
C ARG A 505 -31.94 -72.07 8.52
N LEU A 506 -31.15 -71.02 8.30
CA LEU A 506 -31.68 -69.65 8.18
C LEU A 506 -32.36 -69.40 6.84
N GLN A 507 -31.91 -70.05 5.75
CA GLN A 507 -32.53 -70.01 4.42
C GLN A 507 -32.92 -68.59 3.98
N THR A 508 -31.95 -67.69 3.95
CA THR A 508 -32.11 -66.28 3.53
C THR A 508 -31.38 -66.05 2.21
N ASP A 509 -32.12 -65.54 1.23
CA ASP A 509 -31.65 -65.26 -0.14
C ASP A 509 -30.43 -64.33 -0.17
N PRO A 510 -30.36 -63.24 0.60
CA PRO A 510 -29.17 -62.40 0.75
C PRO A 510 -27.84 -63.14 0.91
N THR A 511 -27.82 -64.25 1.63
CA THR A 511 -26.58 -65.02 1.87
C THR A 511 -26.13 -65.81 0.63
N VAL A 512 -27.08 -66.22 -0.21
CA VAL A 512 -26.80 -66.85 -1.51
C VAL A 512 -26.33 -65.78 -2.50
N VAL A 513 -26.96 -64.61 -2.51
CA VAL A 513 -26.54 -63.47 -3.33
C VAL A 513 -25.09 -63.08 -3.02
N TYR A 514 -24.76 -62.94 -1.73
CA TYR A 514 -23.39 -62.65 -1.30
C TYR A 514 -22.40 -63.76 -1.72
N ALA A 515 -22.80 -65.03 -1.58
CA ALA A 515 -21.97 -66.17 -1.98
C ALA A 515 -21.70 -66.27 -3.49
N LEU A 516 -22.61 -65.78 -4.34
CA LEU A 516 -22.44 -65.74 -5.79
C LEU A 516 -21.53 -64.59 -6.25
N GLY A 517 -21.47 -63.49 -5.47
CA GLY A 517 -20.72 -62.29 -5.83
C GLY A 517 -21.08 -61.80 -7.23
N ASP A 518 -20.09 -61.63 -8.09
CA ASP A 518 -20.23 -61.11 -9.46
C ASP A 518 -21.06 -62.01 -10.39
N ALA A 519 -21.32 -63.27 -10.01
CA ALA A 519 -22.17 -64.19 -10.77
C ALA A 519 -23.68 -63.91 -10.59
N TYR A 520 -24.08 -63.07 -9.63
CA TYR A 520 -25.47 -62.71 -9.41
C TYR A 520 -25.95 -61.66 -10.42
N THR A 521 -26.95 -62.02 -11.24
CA THR A 521 -27.48 -61.17 -12.33
C THR A 521 -28.80 -60.48 -11.99
N GLY A 522 -29.17 -60.42 -10.71
CA GLY A 522 -30.39 -59.72 -10.23
C GLY A 522 -31.60 -60.61 -9.94
N LYS A 523 -31.56 -61.91 -10.29
CA LYS A 523 -32.60 -62.88 -9.93
C LYS A 523 -31.99 -64.24 -9.59
N LEU A 524 -32.35 -64.79 -8.44
CA LEU A 524 -31.92 -66.14 -8.03
C LEU A 524 -32.66 -67.23 -8.81
N SER A 525 -31.92 -68.13 -9.43
CA SER A 525 -32.44 -69.38 -10.00
C SER A 525 -32.45 -70.50 -8.95
N LYS A 526 -33.20 -71.57 -9.23
CA LYS A 526 -33.19 -72.77 -8.37
C LYS A 526 -31.79 -73.39 -8.25
N LYS A 527 -30.93 -73.26 -9.27
CA LYS A 527 -29.56 -73.79 -9.27
C LYS A 527 -28.68 -73.00 -8.30
N ASP A 528 -28.89 -71.70 -8.21
CA ASP A 528 -28.08 -70.79 -7.38
C ASP A 528 -28.22 -71.09 -5.89
N LEU A 529 -29.42 -71.52 -5.44
CA LEU A 529 -29.66 -71.96 -4.07
C LEU A 529 -28.77 -73.13 -3.63
N TRP A 530 -28.17 -73.85 -4.57
CA TRP A 530 -27.25 -74.97 -4.31
C TRP A 530 -25.76 -74.60 -4.35
N VAL A 531 -25.41 -73.31 -4.51
CA VAL A 531 -24.00 -72.86 -4.54
C VAL A 531 -23.21 -73.40 -3.34
N LYS A 532 -22.00 -73.93 -3.60
CA LYS A 532 -21.09 -74.44 -2.56
C LYS A 532 -20.35 -73.26 -1.92
N SER A 533 -20.86 -72.76 -0.80
CA SER A 533 -20.22 -71.70 -0.03
C SER A 533 -20.57 -71.84 1.46
N PRO A 534 -19.65 -71.54 2.40
CA PRO A 534 -19.96 -71.51 3.82
C PRO A 534 -21.02 -70.45 4.17
N TYR A 535 -21.17 -69.39 3.35
CA TYR A 535 -22.21 -68.38 3.51
C TYR A 535 -23.62 -68.88 3.13
N ASN A 536 -23.75 -69.96 2.35
CA ASN A 536 -25.06 -70.42 1.88
C ASN A 536 -25.90 -71.04 3.01
N THR A 537 -26.82 -70.24 3.58
CA THR A 537 -27.70 -70.65 4.68
C THR A 537 -28.83 -71.61 4.28
N TYR A 538 -28.96 -71.95 2.99
CA TYR A 538 -29.82 -73.07 2.55
C TYR A 538 -29.17 -74.43 2.78
N ARG A 539 -27.84 -74.46 2.90
CA ARG A 539 -27.05 -75.69 3.03
C ARG A 539 -26.46 -75.85 4.42
N ASN A 540 -25.96 -74.75 4.99
CA ASN A 540 -25.33 -74.73 6.31
C ASN A 540 -26.34 -74.29 7.39
N LYS A 541 -26.27 -74.92 8.57
CA LYS A 541 -27.04 -74.49 9.75
C LYS A 541 -26.26 -73.44 10.53
N GLY A 542 -26.96 -72.64 11.34
CA GLY A 542 -26.36 -71.56 12.11
C GLY A 542 -26.18 -70.26 11.32
N LEU A 543 -25.43 -69.32 11.91
CA LEU A 543 -25.02 -68.08 11.24
C LEU A 543 -23.94 -68.39 10.19
N PRO A 544 -23.86 -67.59 9.10
CA PRO A 544 -22.71 -67.64 8.18
C PRO A 544 -21.41 -67.28 8.92
N PRO A 545 -20.21 -67.56 8.32
CA PRO A 545 -18.93 -67.31 8.99
C PRO A 545 -18.62 -65.82 9.23
N GLY A 546 -19.33 -64.91 8.56
CA GLY A 546 -19.18 -63.46 8.74
C GLY A 546 -20.38 -62.69 8.21
N PRO A 547 -20.38 -61.35 8.37
CA PRO A 547 -21.41 -60.48 7.81
C PRO A 547 -21.42 -60.49 6.28
N ILE A 548 -22.49 -59.99 5.67
CA ILE A 548 -22.66 -59.91 4.20
C ILE A 548 -22.82 -58.49 3.67
N GLY A 549 -22.50 -57.49 4.49
CA GLY A 549 -22.58 -56.07 4.17
C GLY A 549 -22.69 -55.19 5.43
N SER A 550 -22.45 -53.90 5.26
CA SER A 550 -22.60 -52.86 6.29
C SER A 550 -24.01 -52.85 6.87
N VAL A 551 -24.14 -52.41 8.12
CA VAL A 551 -25.39 -52.46 8.87
C VAL A 551 -25.83 -51.09 9.33
N GLY A 552 -27.12 -50.81 9.20
CA GLY A 552 -27.73 -49.61 9.75
C GLY A 552 -28.02 -49.68 11.24
N GLN A 553 -28.33 -48.53 11.81
CA GLN A 553 -28.73 -48.41 13.22
C GLN A 553 -29.95 -49.27 13.54
N ASP A 554 -30.96 -49.31 12.66
CA ASP A 554 -32.19 -50.08 12.90
C ASP A 554 -31.96 -51.59 12.87
N SER A 555 -31.10 -52.08 11.97
CA SER A 555 -30.77 -53.51 11.90
C SER A 555 -29.90 -53.96 13.05
N LEU A 556 -28.95 -53.11 13.48
CA LEU A 556 -28.15 -53.36 14.67
C LEU A 556 -29.05 -53.42 15.91
N THR A 557 -29.96 -52.46 16.08
CA THR A 557 -30.95 -52.46 17.18
C THR A 557 -31.84 -53.71 17.12
N ALA A 558 -32.35 -54.08 15.95
CA ALA A 558 -33.17 -55.27 15.77
C ALA A 558 -32.43 -56.57 16.13
N ALA A 559 -31.14 -56.66 15.82
CA ALA A 559 -30.30 -57.81 16.20
C ALA A 559 -30.10 -57.91 17.72
N MET A 560 -30.01 -56.78 18.43
CA MET A 560 -29.87 -56.72 19.91
C MET A 560 -31.20 -56.87 20.67
N HIS A 561 -32.30 -56.50 20.01
CA HIS A 561 -33.66 -56.51 20.57
C HIS A 561 -34.64 -57.25 19.64
N PRO A 562 -34.46 -58.57 19.43
CA PRO A 562 -35.38 -59.36 18.63
C PRO A 562 -36.79 -59.37 19.25
N LEU A 563 -37.82 -59.25 18.41
CA LEU A 563 -39.20 -59.35 18.89
C LEU A 563 -39.47 -60.76 19.41
N LYS A 564 -40.02 -60.87 20.62
CA LYS A 564 -40.49 -62.15 21.17
C LYS A 564 -41.71 -62.62 20.38
N THR A 565 -41.54 -63.67 19.59
CA THR A 565 -42.60 -64.27 18.75
C THR A 565 -42.35 -65.76 18.57
N GLU A 566 -43.35 -66.48 18.03
CA GLU A 566 -43.25 -67.89 17.62
C GLU A 566 -43.10 -68.04 16.09
N TYR A 567 -42.95 -66.94 15.35
CA TYR A 567 -42.78 -67.00 13.91
C TYR A 567 -41.48 -67.73 13.54
N LEU A 568 -41.59 -68.63 12.56
CA LEU A 568 -40.49 -69.42 12.00
C LEU A 568 -40.33 -69.19 10.50
N PHE A 569 -41.27 -68.53 9.84
CA PHE A 569 -41.26 -68.30 8.40
C PHE A 569 -41.76 -66.89 8.10
N PHE A 570 -41.25 -66.30 7.04
CA PHE A 570 -41.79 -65.07 6.46
C PHE A 570 -41.66 -65.14 4.93
N VAL A 571 -42.49 -64.39 4.23
CA VAL A 571 -42.45 -64.26 2.77
C VAL A 571 -42.79 -62.83 2.38
N ALA A 572 -42.05 -62.27 1.43
CA ALA A 572 -42.30 -60.92 0.92
C ALA A 572 -43.66 -60.84 0.20
N LYS A 573 -44.35 -59.72 0.38
CA LYS A 573 -45.58 -59.35 -0.31
C LYS A 573 -45.29 -58.37 -1.46
N LYS A 574 -46.25 -58.19 -2.36
CA LYS A 574 -46.15 -57.23 -3.48
C LYS A 574 -46.03 -55.77 -3.02
N ASP A 575 -46.44 -55.45 -1.79
CA ASP A 575 -46.35 -54.11 -1.19
C ASP A 575 -45.00 -53.83 -0.51
N GLY A 576 -44.05 -54.79 -0.55
CA GLY A 576 -42.73 -54.66 0.07
C GLY A 576 -42.67 -55.02 1.55
N SER A 577 -43.79 -55.36 2.20
CA SER A 577 -43.82 -55.91 3.57
C SER A 577 -43.76 -57.44 3.59
N HIS A 578 -43.73 -58.05 4.77
CA HIS A 578 -43.65 -59.50 4.94
C HIS A 578 -44.89 -60.10 5.61
N ALA A 579 -45.25 -61.33 5.21
CA ALA A 579 -46.26 -62.14 5.86
C ALA A 579 -45.61 -63.23 6.72
N PHE A 580 -45.75 -63.12 8.05
CA PHE A 580 -45.12 -64.01 9.02
C PHE A 580 -46.00 -65.23 9.34
N ALA A 581 -45.38 -66.38 9.59
CA ALA A 581 -46.05 -67.65 9.88
C ALA A 581 -45.33 -68.47 10.96
N LYS A 582 -46.11 -69.16 11.81
CA LYS A 582 -45.58 -70.04 12.87
C LYS A 582 -45.28 -71.44 12.33
N THR A 583 -46.06 -71.93 11.37
CA THR A 583 -45.92 -73.28 10.80
C THR A 583 -45.67 -73.25 9.29
N TYR A 584 -45.07 -74.32 8.77
CA TYR A 584 -44.81 -74.44 7.33
C TYR A 584 -46.11 -74.46 6.50
N LYS A 585 -47.19 -75.07 7.01
CA LYS A 585 -48.50 -75.05 6.35
C LYS A 585 -49.04 -73.62 6.19
N GLN A 586 -48.93 -72.79 7.22
CA GLN A 586 -49.31 -71.37 7.15
C GLN A 586 -48.43 -70.60 6.15
N HIS A 587 -47.13 -70.89 6.11
CA HIS A 587 -46.22 -70.27 5.15
C HIS A 587 -46.58 -70.61 3.70
N LEU A 588 -46.91 -71.86 3.39
CA LEU A 588 -47.39 -72.26 2.05
C LEU A 588 -48.68 -71.54 1.65
N THR A 589 -49.59 -71.30 2.60
CA THR A 589 -50.79 -70.47 2.37
C THR A 589 -50.41 -69.01 2.06
N ASN A 590 -49.48 -68.42 2.81
CA ASN A 590 -48.99 -67.06 2.57
C ASN A 590 -48.32 -66.93 1.19
N ILE A 591 -47.52 -67.92 0.78
CA ILE A 591 -46.91 -67.97 -0.57
C ILE A 591 -48.01 -67.95 -1.64
N LYS A 592 -49.02 -68.82 -1.53
CA LYS A 592 -50.14 -68.86 -2.50
C LYS A 592 -50.93 -67.55 -2.53
N LYS A 593 -51.06 -66.85 -1.40
CA LYS A 593 -51.82 -65.60 -1.28
C LYS A 593 -51.07 -64.38 -1.80
N HIS A 594 -49.75 -64.32 -1.65
CA HIS A 594 -48.97 -63.10 -1.86
C HIS A 594 -47.98 -63.15 -3.04
N LEU A 595 -47.51 -64.34 -3.44
CA LEU A 595 -46.53 -64.51 -4.52
C LEU A 595 -47.11 -65.02 -5.84
N LYS A 596 -48.38 -65.45 -5.87
CA LYS A 596 -49.07 -65.83 -7.11
C LYS A 596 -49.72 -64.65 -7.82
#